data_AF-A0A1M3EMV1-F1
#
_entry.id   AF-A0A1M3EMV1-F1
#
_cell.length_a   1.000
_cell.length_b   1.000
_cell.length_c   1.000
_cell.angle_alpha   90.00
_cell.angle_beta   90.00
_cell.angle_gamma   90.00
#
_symmetry.space_group_name_H-M   'P 1'
#
loop_
_entity.id
_entity.type
_entity.pdbx_description
1 polymer ?
#
loop_
_entity_poly.entity_id
_entity_poly.type
_entity_poly.pdbx_seq_one_letter_code
_entity_poly.pdbx_strand_id
1 'polypeptide(L)'
;MGTDTAPEQGHDAVGASIGCRPSGARPAVRGWDGMSETAHHSGSETGGRPAWLLPVAIVAAVVVVAGIVVGVVLSQRSGKSGATGSPAAAATVVLPSPTPTVTAVARQATSAFAKALPSSVLQYALATSTADTAWQNAGALEAWDETYTDGTARTLKLRAGQWETADQAKAFAATLVAAVATPAPTASAVATPSAGASSTAAAGLPRSGDVTAGGATVGTYSVVDSGDGTATAVWTNGQSVFMLVAPAADAYAAYTAFPL
;
A
#
# COMPACT_ATOMS: atom_id res chain seq x y z
N MET A 1 -13.63 -3.73 57.86
CA MET A 1 -13.87 -2.28 58.02
C MET A 1 -13.55 -1.62 56.69
N GLY A 2 -14.41 -1.52 55.69
CA GLY A 2 -15.85 -1.80 55.60
C GLY A 2 -16.70 -0.61 56.01
N THR A 3 -16.74 0.45 55.19
CA THR A 3 -17.77 1.51 55.14
C THR A 3 -17.55 2.32 53.86
N ASP A 4 -18.53 2.81 53.13
CA ASP A 4 -19.93 2.46 52.94
C ASP A 4 -20.37 3.34 51.77
N THR A 5 -21.18 2.75 50.92
CA THR A 5 -21.79 3.35 49.74
C THR A 5 -22.90 4.32 50.15
N ALA A 6 -23.04 5.46 49.48
CA ALA A 6 -24.30 6.22 49.51
C ALA A 6 -24.68 6.73 48.11
N PRO A 7 -25.92 6.46 47.64
CA PRO A 7 -26.45 6.85 46.33
C PRO A 7 -27.52 7.96 46.40
N GLU A 8 -27.77 8.65 45.28
CA GLU A 8 -28.99 9.41 44.94
C GLU A 8 -29.07 9.37 43.40
N GLN A 9 -30.02 8.75 42.66
CA GLN A 9 -31.50 8.73 42.73
C GLN A 9 -32.07 10.13 42.93
N GLY A 10 -32.88 10.75 42.08
CA GLY A 10 -33.67 10.30 40.93
C GLY A 10 -34.91 11.22 40.86
N HIS A 11 -35.35 11.63 39.67
CA HIS A 11 -36.68 12.18 39.37
C HIS A 11 -36.88 11.92 37.85
N ASP A 12 -37.65 10.90 37.41
CA ASP A 12 -39.13 10.84 37.27
C ASP A 12 -39.74 12.16 36.74
N ALA A 13 -40.64 12.22 35.75
CA ALA A 13 -41.43 11.29 34.95
C ALA A 13 -41.97 12.12 33.74
N VAL A 14 -42.60 11.62 32.68
CA VAL A 14 -44.05 11.28 32.55
C VAL A 14 -44.29 11.12 31.03
N GLY A 15 -44.75 9.95 30.53
CA GLY A 15 -46.12 9.71 30.03
C GLY A 15 -46.21 9.88 28.49
N ALA A 16 -46.99 9.16 27.68
CA ALA A 16 -48.06 8.17 27.83
C ALA A 16 -48.19 7.48 26.43
N SER A 17 -48.19 6.14 26.32
CA SER A 17 -49.35 5.22 26.17
C SER A 17 -50.29 5.41 24.96
N ILE A 18 -50.84 4.27 24.51
CA ILE A 18 -51.97 4.01 23.55
C ILE A 18 -51.49 3.70 22.12
N GLY A 19 -51.86 2.62 21.43
CA GLY A 19 -52.81 1.53 21.68
C GLY A 19 -53.11 0.79 20.34
N CYS A 20 -53.20 -0.54 20.43
CA CYS A 20 -53.81 -1.57 19.57
C CYS A 20 -54.25 -1.33 18.09
N ARG A 21 -53.81 -2.29 17.24
CA ARG A 21 -54.39 -2.97 16.04
C ARG A 21 -55.94 -3.08 15.95
N PRO A 22 -56.55 -3.69 14.89
CA PRO A 22 -56.33 -3.71 13.42
C PRO A 22 -57.66 -3.66 12.57
N SER A 23 -57.54 -3.91 11.25
CA SER A 23 -58.52 -4.61 10.36
C SER A 23 -59.38 -3.77 9.40
N GLY A 24 -59.33 -4.14 8.11
CA GLY A 24 -60.55 -4.24 7.29
C GLY A 24 -60.52 -3.65 5.87
N ALA A 25 -60.72 -4.55 4.90
CA ALA A 25 -61.44 -4.37 3.63
C ALA A 25 -60.73 -3.79 2.37
N ARG A 26 -60.54 -4.71 1.40
CA ARG A 26 -60.53 -4.47 -0.07
C ARG A 26 -61.98 -4.31 -0.56
N PRO A 27 -62.30 -3.66 -1.70
CA PRO A 27 -62.16 -4.25 -3.06
C PRO A 27 -61.77 -3.21 -4.17
N ALA A 28 -60.98 -3.56 -5.20
CA ALA A 28 -61.31 -4.07 -6.56
C ALA A 28 -61.69 -3.04 -7.65
N VAL A 29 -61.02 -3.22 -8.81
CA VAL A 29 -61.37 -2.97 -10.24
C VAL A 29 -61.46 -1.55 -10.84
N ARG A 30 -60.58 -1.28 -11.83
CA ARG A 30 -60.97 -0.94 -13.23
C ARG A 30 -59.77 -0.99 -14.23
N GLY A 31 -59.92 -1.76 -15.33
CA GLY A 31 -59.21 -1.53 -16.61
C GLY A 31 -59.78 -0.30 -17.33
N TRP A 32 -59.26 0.24 -18.42
CA TRP A 32 -58.76 -0.36 -19.67
C TRP A 32 -58.10 0.76 -20.53
N ASP A 33 -57.33 0.35 -21.54
CA ASP A 33 -57.22 0.96 -22.89
C ASP A 33 -56.18 2.02 -23.30
N GLY A 34 -55.67 1.81 -24.54
CA GLY A 34 -54.96 2.73 -25.44
C GLY A 34 -53.43 2.68 -25.35
N MET A 35 -52.66 1.93 -26.15
CA MET A 35 -52.57 1.77 -27.61
C MET A 35 -52.21 3.07 -28.37
N SER A 36 -50.92 3.22 -28.69
CA SER A 36 -50.49 3.72 -30.00
C SER A 36 -49.15 3.09 -30.37
N GLU A 37 -49.28 2.23 -31.37
CA GLU A 37 -48.29 1.46 -32.10
C GLU A 37 -47.56 2.31 -33.15
N THR A 38 -46.58 1.66 -33.77
CA THR A 38 -45.99 1.89 -35.11
C THR A 38 -44.64 2.61 -35.11
N ALA A 39 -43.62 2.19 -35.85
CA ALA A 39 -43.45 0.98 -36.65
C ALA A 39 -41.98 0.92 -37.12
N HIS A 40 -41.42 -0.28 -37.05
CA HIS A 40 -40.67 -0.97 -38.10
C HIS A 40 -39.61 -0.22 -38.94
N HIS A 41 -38.38 -0.71 -38.85
CA HIS A 41 -37.59 -1.00 -40.04
C HIS A 41 -37.41 -2.52 -40.17
N SER A 42 -38.06 -3.09 -41.18
CA SER A 42 -37.89 -4.46 -41.63
C SER A 42 -36.89 -4.49 -42.78
N GLY A 43 -36.02 -5.49 -42.78
CA GLY A 43 -35.14 -5.86 -43.88
C GLY A 43 -34.73 -7.32 -43.74
N SER A 44 -35.60 -8.21 -44.24
CA SER A 44 -35.47 -9.65 -44.48
C SER A 44 -34.43 -9.91 -45.60
N GLU A 45 -33.76 -11.04 -45.86
CA GLU A 45 -33.81 -12.48 -45.56
C GLU A 45 -32.33 -12.99 -45.57
N THR A 46 -31.93 -14.15 -45.04
CA THR A 46 -31.87 -15.44 -45.77
C THR A 46 -31.21 -16.50 -44.86
N GLY A 47 -31.77 -17.70 -44.81
CA GLY A 47 -31.00 -18.94 -44.59
C GLY A 47 -30.90 -19.45 -43.15
N GLY A 48 -31.84 -20.32 -42.77
CA GLY A 48 -31.67 -21.20 -41.62
C GLY A 48 -30.47 -22.11 -41.81
N ARG A 49 -29.38 -21.83 -41.09
CA ARG A 49 -28.19 -22.69 -41.07
C ARG A 49 -28.44 -23.87 -40.11
N PRO A 50 -28.36 -25.12 -40.57
CA PRO A 50 -28.63 -26.28 -39.73
C PRO A 50 -27.62 -26.33 -38.57
N ALA A 51 -28.11 -26.67 -37.38
CA ALA A 51 -27.35 -26.69 -36.12
C ALA A 51 -26.08 -27.59 -36.12
N TRP A 52 -25.88 -28.39 -37.17
CA TRP A 52 -24.65 -29.16 -37.40
C TRP A 52 -23.44 -28.30 -37.82
N LEU A 53 -23.64 -27.05 -38.27
CA LEU A 53 -22.55 -26.15 -38.65
C LEU A 53 -21.86 -25.47 -37.45
N LEU A 54 -22.48 -25.46 -36.27
CA LEU A 54 -21.90 -24.90 -35.05
C LEU A 54 -20.60 -25.61 -34.59
N PRO A 55 -20.52 -26.95 -34.50
CA PRO A 55 -19.24 -27.62 -34.19
C PRO A 55 -18.20 -27.43 -35.29
N VAL A 56 -18.61 -27.39 -36.57
CA VAL A 56 -17.70 -27.17 -37.71
C VAL A 56 -17.12 -25.74 -37.69
N ALA A 57 -17.92 -24.74 -37.34
CA ALA A 57 -17.47 -23.36 -37.20
C ALA A 57 -16.52 -23.18 -36.00
N ILE A 58 -16.75 -23.89 -34.89
CA ILE A 58 -15.86 -23.89 -33.73
C ILE A 58 -14.52 -24.56 -34.07
N VAL A 59 -14.54 -25.71 -34.74
CA VAL A 59 -13.31 -26.40 -35.20
C VAL A 59 -12.56 -25.53 -36.21
N ALA A 60 -13.24 -24.89 -37.16
CA ALA A 60 -12.62 -23.95 -38.11
C ALA A 60 -12.01 -22.73 -37.39
N ALA A 61 -12.70 -22.17 -36.39
CA ALA A 61 -12.16 -21.07 -35.60
C ALA A 61 -10.89 -21.49 -34.81
N VAL A 62 -10.89 -22.68 -34.21
CA VAL A 62 -9.70 -23.21 -33.50
C VAL A 62 -8.54 -23.44 -34.45
N VAL A 63 -8.78 -23.97 -35.66
CA VAL A 63 -7.75 -24.17 -36.68
C VAL A 63 -7.19 -22.83 -37.19
N VAL A 64 -8.03 -21.81 -37.36
CA VAL A 64 -7.59 -20.46 -37.74
C VAL A 64 -6.75 -19.83 -36.64
N VAL A 65 -7.16 -19.93 -35.37
CA VAL A 65 -6.39 -19.41 -34.24
C VAL A 65 -5.05 -20.14 -34.11
N ALA A 66 -5.03 -21.47 -34.23
CA ALA A 66 -3.79 -22.24 -34.22
C ALA A 66 -2.87 -21.86 -35.40
N GLY A 67 -3.42 -21.65 -36.60
CA GLY A 67 -2.67 -21.18 -37.77
C GLY A 67 -2.07 -19.79 -37.57
N ILE A 68 -2.79 -18.87 -36.93
CA ILE A 68 -2.30 -17.52 -36.60
C ILE A 68 -1.17 -17.62 -35.56
N VAL A 69 -1.31 -18.44 -34.53
CA VAL A 69 -0.25 -18.63 -33.51
C VAL A 69 1.00 -19.25 -34.13
N VAL A 70 0.85 -20.26 -34.97
CA VAL A 70 1.97 -20.89 -35.70
C VAL A 70 2.61 -19.90 -36.68
N GLY A 71 1.81 -19.09 -37.39
CA GLY A 71 2.29 -18.04 -38.28
C GLY A 71 3.06 -16.92 -37.55
N VAL A 72 2.62 -16.52 -36.35
CA VAL A 72 3.31 -15.55 -35.50
C VAL A 72 4.63 -16.13 -34.98
N VAL A 73 4.64 -17.38 -34.52
CA VAL A 73 5.86 -18.04 -34.01
C VAL A 73 6.89 -18.27 -35.13
N LEU A 74 6.45 -18.65 -36.33
CA LEU A 74 7.34 -18.79 -37.49
C LEU A 74 7.84 -17.43 -38.00
N SER A 75 7.00 -16.38 -37.98
CA SER A 75 7.42 -15.02 -38.33
C SER A 75 8.43 -14.45 -37.33
N GLN A 76 8.31 -14.79 -36.05
CA GLN A 76 9.31 -14.44 -35.02
C GLN A 76 10.65 -15.19 -35.22
N ARG A 77 10.63 -16.36 -35.87
CA ARG A 77 11.84 -17.14 -36.19
C ARG A 77 12.53 -16.72 -37.49
N SER A 78 11.78 -16.20 -38.47
CA SER A 78 12.28 -15.89 -39.81
C SER A 78 12.70 -14.43 -40.02
N GLY A 79 12.46 -13.54 -39.05
CA GLY A 79 12.71 -12.09 -39.13
C GLY A 79 14.15 -11.62 -38.83
N LYS A 80 15.19 -12.44 -39.07
CA LYS A 80 16.59 -12.01 -38.87
C LYS A 80 17.45 -12.28 -40.09
N SER A 81 17.15 -11.60 -41.19
CA SER A 81 18.08 -11.43 -42.32
C SER A 81 17.74 -10.15 -43.05
N GLY A 82 18.52 -9.08 -42.82
CA GLY A 82 18.36 -7.82 -43.55
C GLY A 82 18.67 -6.57 -42.72
N ALA A 83 19.95 -6.22 -42.66
CA ALA A 83 20.54 -4.88 -42.48
C ALA A 83 19.80 -3.80 -41.67
N THR A 84 20.29 -3.55 -40.44
CA THR A 84 20.43 -2.20 -39.86
C THR A 84 21.66 -2.23 -38.96
N GLY A 85 22.53 -1.22 -39.05
CA GLY A 85 23.68 -1.08 -38.14
C GLY A 85 23.25 -1.33 -36.69
N SER A 86 24.03 -2.15 -35.98
CA SER A 86 23.77 -2.45 -34.58
C SER A 86 23.61 -1.13 -33.82
N PRO A 87 22.48 -0.86 -33.13
CA PRO A 87 22.50 0.18 -32.12
C PRO A 87 23.64 -0.19 -31.18
N ALA A 88 24.55 0.76 -30.94
CA ALA A 88 25.60 0.58 -29.96
C ALA A 88 24.92 0.18 -28.65
N ALA A 89 25.27 -1.00 -28.12
CA ALA A 89 24.78 -1.44 -26.83
C ALA A 89 25.07 -0.32 -25.83
N ALA A 90 24.02 0.29 -25.28
CA ALA A 90 24.18 1.24 -24.21
C ALA A 90 24.80 0.48 -23.03
N ALA A 91 26.08 0.71 -22.77
CA ALA A 91 26.74 0.21 -21.58
C ALA A 91 26.16 0.99 -20.40
N THR A 92 25.21 0.38 -19.69
CA THR A 92 24.75 0.92 -18.41
C THR A 92 25.85 0.68 -17.40
N VAL A 93 26.59 1.74 -17.06
CA VAL A 93 27.50 1.73 -15.91
C VAL A 93 26.64 1.62 -14.66
N VAL A 94 26.58 0.42 -14.09
CA VAL A 94 25.98 0.22 -12.76
C VAL A 94 26.99 0.75 -11.75
N LEU A 95 26.68 1.90 -11.14
CA LEU A 95 27.47 2.36 -10.00
C LEU A 95 27.25 1.38 -8.83
N PRO A 96 28.31 1.01 -8.09
CA PRO A 96 28.16 0.19 -6.90
C PRO A 96 27.28 0.91 -5.87
N SER A 97 26.47 0.14 -5.14
CA SER A 97 25.68 0.68 -4.02
C SER A 97 26.63 1.37 -3.02
N PRO A 98 26.30 2.57 -2.53
CA PRO A 98 27.13 3.25 -1.55
C PRO A 98 27.31 2.38 -0.30
N THR A 99 28.54 2.34 0.20
CA THR A 99 28.99 1.56 1.37
C THR A 99 29.38 2.55 2.47
N PRO A 100 29.14 2.26 3.77
CA PRO A 100 29.48 3.22 4.81
C PRO A 100 30.99 3.40 4.91
N THR A 101 31.42 4.64 5.09
CA THR A 101 32.83 5.01 5.34
C THR A 101 33.15 5.07 6.83
N VAL A 102 32.13 5.03 7.70
CA VAL A 102 32.25 5.04 9.15
C VAL A 102 31.97 3.64 9.70
N THR A 103 32.71 3.26 10.75
CA THR A 103 32.49 1.99 11.46
C THR A 103 31.21 2.05 12.30
N ALA A 104 30.35 1.03 12.17
CA ALA A 104 29.15 0.89 12.99
C ALA A 104 29.50 0.66 14.46
N VAL A 105 28.76 1.31 15.35
CA VAL A 105 28.79 1.07 16.79
C VAL A 105 28.18 -0.30 17.10
N ALA A 106 28.77 -1.03 18.04
CA ALA A 106 28.24 -2.32 18.48
C ALA A 106 26.90 -2.14 19.20
N ARG A 107 25.86 -2.82 18.70
CA ARG A 107 24.56 -2.91 19.38
C ARG A 107 24.72 -3.71 20.68
N GLN A 108 24.26 -3.15 21.79
CA GLN A 108 24.31 -3.81 23.10
C GLN A 108 23.23 -4.89 23.27
N ALA A 109 22.11 -4.73 22.58
CA ALA A 109 21.02 -5.69 22.58
C ALA A 109 21.42 -7.00 21.88
N THR A 110 21.11 -8.13 22.52
CA THR A 110 21.54 -9.48 22.08
C THR A 110 20.38 -10.40 21.69
N SER A 111 19.15 -9.90 21.73
CA SER A 111 17.94 -10.60 21.29
C SER A 111 18.03 -10.99 19.82
N ALA A 112 17.22 -11.96 19.41
CA ALA A 112 17.16 -12.38 18.02
C ALA A 112 16.67 -11.25 17.10
N PHE A 113 15.67 -10.48 17.55
CA PHE A 113 15.14 -9.34 16.80
C PHE A 113 16.19 -8.25 16.62
N ALA A 114 16.86 -7.82 17.70
CA ALA A 114 17.95 -6.86 17.62
C ALA A 114 19.10 -7.34 16.73
N LYS A 115 19.44 -8.63 16.73
CA LYS A 115 20.50 -9.16 15.85
C LYS A 115 20.12 -9.19 14.37
N ALA A 116 18.83 -9.26 14.07
CA ALA A 116 18.34 -9.23 12.69
C ALA A 116 18.38 -7.82 12.08
N LEU A 117 18.36 -6.76 12.91
CA LEU A 117 18.48 -5.39 12.43
C LEU A 117 19.88 -5.13 11.85
N PRO A 118 19.99 -4.49 10.68
CA PRO A 118 21.29 -4.25 10.05
C PRO A 118 22.16 -3.31 10.88
N SER A 119 23.48 -3.50 10.84
CA SER A 119 24.46 -2.57 11.41
C SER A 119 24.85 -1.45 10.44
N SER A 120 24.50 -1.61 9.16
CA SER A 120 24.65 -0.59 8.12
C SER A 120 23.54 -0.67 7.08
N VAL A 121 23.17 0.48 6.54
CA VAL A 121 22.17 0.63 5.48
C VAL A 121 22.72 1.63 4.46
N LEU A 122 23.03 1.18 3.25
CA LEU A 122 23.70 2.02 2.23
C LEU A 122 24.99 2.67 2.79
N GLN A 123 25.16 3.98 2.66
CA GLN A 123 26.27 4.75 3.26
C GLN A 123 26.20 4.94 4.78
N TYR A 124 25.11 4.54 5.44
CA TYR A 124 24.89 4.84 6.84
C TYR A 124 25.30 3.67 7.74
N ALA A 125 26.11 3.96 8.75
CA ALA A 125 26.50 3.00 9.80
C ALA A 125 25.74 3.29 11.09
N LEU A 126 25.43 2.26 11.87
CA LEU A 126 24.76 2.41 13.16
C LEU A 126 25.60 3.29 14.10
N ALA A 127 25.01 4.35 14.62
CA ALA A 127 25.62 5.27 15.57
C ALA A 127 25.10 5.05 16.99
N THR A 128 23.78 4.90 17.14
CA THR A 128 23.12 4.69 18.43
C THR A 128 22.00 3.68 18.30
N SER A 129 21.77 2.91 19.36
CA SER A 129 20.66 1.97 19.48
C SER A 129 20.18 1.99 20.93
N THR A 130 18.92 2.37 21.14
CA THR A 130 18.30 2.53 22.46
C THR A 130 16.92 1.92 22.49
N ALA A 131 16.49 1.42 23.64
CA ALA A 131 15.16 0.84 23.78
C ALA A 131 14.08 1.91 23.55
N ASP A 132 13.11 1.61 22.68
CA ASP A 132 11.96 2.48 22.44
C ASP A 132 10.84 2.15 23.42
N THR A 133 10.84 2.85 24.56
CA THR A 133 9.85 2.66 25.62
C THR A 133 8.45 3.09 25.19
N ALA A 134 8.32 4.00 24.23
CA ALA A 134 7.02 4.44 23.74
C ALA A 134 6.33 3.32 22.93
N TRP A 135 7.06 2.61 22.07
CA TRP A 135 6.52 1.46 21.35
C TRP A 135 6.29 0.25 22.26
N GLN A 136 7.14 0.05 23.27
CA GLN A 136 6.89 -0.99 24.29
C GLN A 136 5.60 -0.72 25.07
N ASN A 137 5.37 0.53 25.48
CA ASN A 137 4.12 0.93 26.13
C ASN A 137 2.89 0.83 25.19
N ALA A 138 3.11 0.87 23.87
CA ALA A 138 2.09 0.62 22.85
C ALA A 138 1.88 -0.87 22.54
N GLY A 139 2.50 -1.78 23.30
CA GLY A 139 2.32 -3.22 23.20
C GLY A 139 3.36 -3.95 22.35
N ALA A 140 4.45 -3.30 21.96
CA ALA A 140 5.59 -4.00 21.39
C ALA A 140 6.30 -4.85 22.47
N LEU A 141 6.56 -6.11 22.17
CA LEU A 141 7.33 -7.02 23.03
C LEU A 141 8.79 -6.58 23.13
N GLU A 142 9.31 -6.04 22.04
CA GLU A 142 10.64 -5.49 21.94
C GLU A 142 10.60 -4.32 20.95
N ALA A 143 11.23 -3.20 21.27
CA ALA A 143 11.32 -2.07 20.36
C ALA A 143 12.61 -1.25 20.58
N TRP A 144 13.15 -0.73 19.48
CA TRP A 144 14.42 -0.02 19.40
C TRP A 144 14.27 1.27 18.58
N ASP A 145 14.87 2.35 19.09
CA ASP A 145 15.14 3.59 18.38
C ASP A 145 16.63 3.62 18.03
N GLU A 146 16.91 3.66 16.72
CA GLU A 146 18.24 3.57 16.15
C GLU A 146 18.54 4.77 15.27
N THR A 147 19.79 5.21 15.34
CA THR A 147 20.31 6.27 14.48
C THR A 147 21.46 5.73 13.67
N TYR A 148 21.41 5.94 12.37
CA TYR A 148 22.51 5.66 11.46
C TYR A 148 23.05 6.97 10.89
N THR A 149 24.36 7.03 10.65
CA THR A 149 25.06 8.22 10.16
C THR A 149 26.07 7.84 9.08
N ASP A 150 26.32 8.75 8.16
CA ASP A 150 27.43 8.67 7.22
C ASP A 150 28.71 9.37 7.73
N GLY A 151 28.71 9.82 9.00
CA GLY A 151 29.79 10.62 9.59
C GLY A 151 29.68 12.12 9.31
N THR A 152 28.64 12.54 8.60
CA THR A 152 28.33 13.95 8.31
C THR A 152 27.00 14.37 8.96
N ALA A 153 26.38 15.45 8.46
CA ALA A 153 25.08 15.91 8.93
C ALA A 153 23.90 15.01 8.49
N ARG A 154 24.10 14.07 7.54
CA ARG A 154 23.03 13.19 7.10
C ARG A 154 22.84 12.03 8.08
N THR A 155 21.60 11.86 8.51
CA THR A 155 21.23 10.79 9.43
C THR A 155 19.97 10.10 8.97
N LEU A 156 19.84 8.85 9.38
CA LEU A 156 18.69 8.00 9.18
C LEU A 156 18.22 7.54 10.55
N LYS A 157 16.96 7.78 10.86
CA LYS A 157 16.32 7.39 12.12
C LYS A 157 15.41 6.21 11.87
N LEU A 158 15.67 5.09 12.54
CA LEU A 158 14.87 3.89 12.44
C LEU A 158 14.25 3.59 13.80
N ARG A 159 12.93 3.41 13.83
CA ARG A 159 12.23 2.77 14.93
C ARG A 159 11.79 1.40 14.47
N ALA A 160 12.16 0.37 15.21
CA ALA A 160 11.85 -1.01 14.90
C ALA A 160 11.22 -1.69 16.11
N GLY A 161 10.12 -2.42 15.91
CA GLY A 161 9.45 -3.14 16.99
C GLY A 161 8.89 -4.47 16.54
N GLN A 162 8.63 -5.34 17.51
CA GLN A 162 7.95 -6.62 17.33
C GLN A 162 6.73 -6.71 18.23
N TRP A 163 5.62 -7.20 17.68
CA TRP A 163 4.36 -7.45 18.39
C TRP A 163 4.12 -8.94 18.58
N GLU A 164 3.26 -9.28 19.52
CA GLU A 164 2.88 -10.67 19.79
C GLU A 164 2.20 -11.34 18.58
N THR A 165 1.51 -10.58 17.74
CA THR A 165 0.85 -11.10 16.54
C THR A 165 1.06 -10.20 15.33
N ALA A 166 0.97 -10.78 14.12
CA ALA A 166 1.07 -10.04 12.87
C ALA A 166 -0.09 -9.04 12.70
N ASP A 167 -1.27 -9.36 13.20
CA ASP A 167 -2.43 -8.45 13.13
C ASP A 167 -2.26 -7.24 14.04
N GLN A 168 -1.66 -7.40 15.23
CA GLN A 168 -1.27 -6.26 16.07
C GLN A 168 -0.21 -5.39 15.39
N ALA A 169 0.81 -5.99 14.77
CA ALA A 169 1.83 -5.26 14.02
C ALA A 169 1.21 -4.43 12.87
N LYS A 170 0.32 -5.04 12.08
CA LYS A 170 -0.41 -4.36 10.99
C LYS A 170 -1.29 -3.22 11.52
N ALA A 171 -2.03 -3.46 12.60
CA ALA A 171 -2.88 -2.43 13.21
C ALA A 171 -2.04 -1.24 13.69
N PHE A 172 -0.91 -1.50 14.35
CA PHE A 172 0.00 -0.45 14.80
C PHE A 172 0.60 0.33 13.62
N ALA A 173 1.10 -0.36 12.60
CA ALA A 173 1.64 0.25 11.39
C ALA A 173 0.61 1.15 10.68
N ALA A 174 -0.66 0.74 10.64
CA ALA A 174 -1.73 1.56 10.08
C ALA A 174 -1.91 2.90 10.84
N THR A 175 -1.72 2.90 12.17
CA THR A 175 -1.76 4.16 12.95
C THR A 175 -0.59 5.08 12.59
N LEU A 176 0.61 4.53 12.39
CA LEU A 176 1.77 5.29 11.95
C LEU A 176 1.56 5.86 10.54
N VAL A 177 1.05 5.05 9.60
CA VAL A 177 0.75 5.50 8.23
C VAL A 177 -0.28 6.63 8.24
N ALA A 178 -1.34 6.51 9.05
CA ALA A 178 -2.34 7.57 9.19
C ALA A 178 -1.74 8.85 9.79
N ALA A 179 -0.83 8.71 10.77
CA ALA A 179 -0.16 9.85 11.39
C ALA A 179 0.75 10.60 10.39
N VAL A 180 1.51 9.89 9.56
CA VAL A 180 2.39 10.53 8.55
C VAL A 180 1.63 11.09 7.36
N ALA A 181 0.44 10.56 7.06
CA ALA A 181 -0.43 11.07 5.99
C ALA A 181 -1.22 12.31 6.40
N THR A 182 -1.32 12.61 7.70
CA THR A 182 -1.99 13.81 8.18
C THR A 182 -1.01 14.98 8.11
N PRO A 183 -1.16 15.94 7.17
CA PRO A 183 -0.34 17.14 7.22
C PRO A 183 -0.55 17.80 8.59
N ALA A 184 0.54 18.16 9.26
CA ALA A 184 0.48 18.85 10.55
C ALA A 184 -0.53 20.01 10.45
N PRO A 185 -1.43 20.21 11.44
CA PRO A 185 -2.35 21.34 11.40
C PRO A 185 -1.52 22.60 11.28
N THR A 186 -1.65 23.28 10.14
CA THR A 186 -0.95 24.52 9.87
C THR A 186 -1.38 25.50 10.95
N ALA A 187 -0.47 25.80 11.88
CA ALA A 187 -0.61 26.95 12.75
C ALA A 187 -0.79 28.16 11.81
N SER A 188 -1.99 28.74 11.86
CA SER A 188 -2.48 29.94 11.20
C SER A 188 -1.59 30.53 10.12
N ALA A 189 -2.06 30.41 8.87
CA ALA A 189 -1.57 31.16 7.74
C ALA A 189 -1.59 32.67 8.01
N VAL A 190 -0.41 33.25 8.24
CA VAL A 190 0.04 34.49 7.60
C VAL A 190 1.50 34.27 7.21
N ALA A 191 1.71 33.58 6.09
CA ALA A 191 2.98 33.63 5.38
C ALA A 191 2.69 34.19 4.00
N THR A 192 3.16 35.41 3.76
CA THR A 192 3.24 36.03 2.44
C THR A 192 3.88 35.03 1.46
N PRO A 193 3.26 34.73 0.30
CA PRO A 193 3.80 33.75 -0.63
C PRO A 193 5.13 34.24 -1.17
N SER A 194 6.23 33.65 -0.70
CA SER A 194 7.52 33.77 -1.35
C SER A 194 7.55 32.80 -2.53
N ALA A 195 7.49 33.35 -3.75
CA ALA A 195 7.69 32.61 -4.98
C ALA A 195 9.14 32.12 -5.02
N GLY A 196 9.38 30.91 -4.49
CA GLY A 196 10.71 30.31 -4.41
C GLY A 196 10.74 28.88 -3.85
N ALA A 197 9.69 28.43 -3.17
CA ALA A 197 9.57 27.02 -2.78
C ALA A 197 9.18 26.18 -3.99
N SER A 198 10.17 25.83 -4.82
CA SER A 198 10.04 24.65 -5.68
C SER A 198 10.01 23.44 -4.76
N SER A 199 8.80 23.08 -4.29
CA SER A 199 8.50 21.74 -3.81
C SER A 199 8.71 20.80 -5.00
N THR A 200 9.95 20.38 -5.18
CA THR A 200 10.23 19.19 -5.96
C THR A 200 9.87 18.06 -5.02
N ALA A 201 8.59 17.68 -4.98
CA ALA A 201 8.18 16.43 -4.35
C ALA A 201 9.23 15.39 -4.71
N ALA A 202 9.86 14.77 -3.71
CA ALA A 202 10.99 13.89 -3.98
C ALA A 202 10.53 12.84 -5.00
N ALA A 203 11.23 12.80 -6.15
CA ALA A 203 10.65 12.33 -7.40
C ALA A 203 9.98 10.95 -7.25
N GLY A 204 8.66 10.93 -7.27
CA GLY A 204 7.84 9.72 -7.22
C GLY A 204 7.39 9.25 -5.84
N LEU A 205 7.36 10.11 -4.81
CA LEU A 205 6.58 9.90 -3.58
C LEU A 205 5.19 10.57 -3.66
N PRO A 206 4.17 10.06 -2.95
CA PRO A 206 4.17 8.89 -2.07
C PRO A 206 4.20 7.55 -2.83
N ARG A 207 4.69 6.49 -2.17
CA ARG A 207 4.68 5.11 -2.68
C ARG A 207 4.13 4.15 -1.65
N SER A 208 3.40 3.15 -2.09
CA SER A 208 2.95 2.04 -1.24
C SER A 208 2.95 0.73 -2.01
N GLY A 209 2.93 -0.39 -1.29
CA GLY A 209 2.87 -1.71 -1.91
C GLY A 209 3.03 -2.85 -0.90
N ASP A 210 3.14 -4.05 -1.43
CA ASP A 210 3.37 -5.26 -0.65
C ASP A 210 4.87 -5.46 -0.36
N VAL A 211 5.16 -6.02 0.80
CA VAL A 211 6.48 -6.52 1.19
C VAL A 211 6.46 -8.02 0.95
N THR A 212 7.39 -8.52 0.13
CA THR A 212 7.48 -9.96 -0.19
C THR A 212 8.79 -10.57 0.25
N ALA A 213 8.74 -11.74 0.89
CA ALA A 213 9.91 -12.55 1.22
C ALA A 213 9.71 -13.98 0.65
N GLY A 214 10.69 -14.48 -0.09
CA GLY A 214 10.59 -15.82 -0.72
C GLY A 214 9.40 -15.99 -1.68
N GLY A 215 8.89 -14.90 -2.28
CA GLY A 215 7.73 -14.91 -3.17
C GLY A 215 6.37 -14.87 -2.47
N ALA A 216 6.32 -14.83 -1.13
CA ALA A 216 5.10 -14.65 -0.35
C ALA A 216 5.00 -13.22 0.18
N THR A 217 3.79 -12.67 0.23
CA THR A 217 3.52 -11.37 0.88
C THR A 217 3.61 -11.53 2.40
N VAL A 218 4.57 -10.83 3.00
CA VAL A 218 4.83 -10.85 4.45
C VAL A 218 4.43 -9.55 5.15
N GLY A 219 4.10 -8.51 4.38
CA GLY A 219 3.62 -7.26 4.94
C GLY A 219 3.34 -6.21 3.87
N THR A 220 3.30 -4.95 4.28
CA THR A 220 3.02 -3.80 3.40
C THR A 220 3.96 -2.66 3.74
N TYR A 221 4.25 -1.79 2.77
CA TYR A 221 5.03 -0.57 2.98
C TYR A 221 4.29 0.68 2.49
N SER A 222 4.65 1.82 3.07
CA SER A 222 4.24 3.16 2.66
C SER A 222 5.40 4.12 2.86
N VAL A 223 5.75 4.91 1.85
CA VAL A 223 6.78 5.95 1.89
C VAL A 223 6.13 7.28 1.52
N VAL A 224 6.20 8.24 2.44
CA VAL A 224 5.51 9.53 2.34
C VAL A 224 6.53 10.66 2.48
N ASP A 225 6.48 11.65 1.59
CA ASP A 225 7.26 12.88 1.69
C ASP A 225 6.65 13.78 2.78
N SER A 226 7.47 14.20 3.74
CA SER A 226 7.05 15.06 4.85
C SER A 226 6.93 16.53 4.43
N GLY A 227 7.48 16.92 3.28
CA GLY A 227 7.48 18.30 2.77
C GLY A 227 8.57 19.21 3.36
N ASP A 228 9.39 18.70 4.27
CA ASP A 228 10.49 19.40 4.95
C ASP A 228 11.88 18.96 4.45
N GLY A 229 11.94 18.19 3.36
CA GLY A 229 13.16 17.57 2.83
C GLY A 229 13.44 16.18 3.39
N THR A 230 12.60 15.67 4.30
CA THR A 230 12.62 14.28 4.75
C THR A 230 11.44 13.48 4.18
N ALA A 231 11.57 12.16 4.19
CA ALA A 231 10.47 11.26 3.94
C ALA A 231 10.44 10.17 5.01
N THR A 232 9.22 9.73 5.33
CA THR A 232 8.98 8.66 6.30
C THR A 232 8.53 7.40 5.57
N ALA A 233 9.25 6.29 5.76
CA ALA A 233 8.85 4.97 5.32
C ALA A 233 8.34 4.14 6.50
N VAL A 234 7.15 3.57 6.40
CA VAL A 234 6.57 2.63 7.37
C VAL A 234 6.35 1.31 6.66
N TRP A 235 6.81 0.20 7.24
CA TRP A 235 6.52 -1.12 6.70
C TRP A 235 6.38 -2.19 7.76
N THR A 236 5.79 -3.30 7.36
CA THR A 236 5.62 -4.49 8.20
C THR A 236 6.28 -5.71 7.58
N ASN A 237 6.70 -6.64 8.43
CA ASN A 237 7.17 -7.96 8.06
C ASN A 237 6.76 -8.96 9.14
N GLY A 238 5.68 -9.70 8.88
CA GLY A 238 5.07 -10.58 9.87
C GLY A 238 4.67 -9.83 11.14
N GLN A 239 5.37 -10.10 12.24
CA GLN A 239 5.15 -9.51 13.56
C GLN A 239 5.95 -8.22 13.79
N SER A 240 6.79 -7.81 12.83
CA SER A 240 7.66 -6.65 12.98
C SER A 240 7.10 -5.43 12.26
N VAL A 241 7.27 -4.25 12.87
CA VAL A 241 6.96 -2.94 12.29
C VAL A 241 8.22 -2.10 12.31
N PHE A 242 8.40 -1.34 11.23
CA PHE A 242 9.52 -0.42 11.09
C PHE A 242 9.00 0.94 10.64
N MET A 243 9.62 1.99 11.17
CA MET A 243 9.42 3.37 10.75
C MET A 243 10.78 4.02 10.56
N LEU A 244 11.02 4.54 9.36
CA LEU A 244 12.27 5.10 8.94
C LEU A 244 12.06 6.56 8.53
N VAL A 245 12.82 7.47 9.11
CA VAL A 245 12.90 8.86 8.67
C VAL A 245 14.28 9.11 8.09
N ALA A 246 14.33 9.57 6.84
CA ALA A 246 15.56 9.80 6.10
C ALA A 246 15.41 11.01 5.17
N PRO A 247 16.51 11.56 4.60
CA PRO A 247 16.42 12.52 3.52
C PRO A 247 15.50 12.00 2.41
N ALA A 248 14.64 12.85 1.86
CA ALA A 248 13.58 12.41 0.95
C ALA A 248 14.13 11.72 -0.32
N ALA A 249 15.33 12.13 -0.77
CA ALA A 249 16.04 11.51 -1.89
C ALA A 249 16.52 10.07 -1.60
N ASP A 250 16.78 9.74 -0.33
CA ASP A 250 17.38 8.47 0.09
C ASP A 250 16.35 7.51 0.70
N ALA A 251 15.20 8.00 1.15
CA ALA A 251 14.24 7.21 1.95
C ALA A 251 13.77 5.92 1.29
N TYR A 252 13.42 5.96 -0.01
CA TYR A 252 12.99 4.75 -0.72
C TYR A 252 14.14 3.76 -0.91
N ALA A 253 15.34 4.24 -1.27
CA ALA A 253 16.52 3.39 -1.43
C ALA A 253 16.92 2.74 -0.08
N ALA A 254 16.87 3.52 0.99
CA ALA A 254 17.15 3.05 2.35
C ALA A 254 16.14 1.97 2.77
N TYR A 255 14.83 2.19 2.56
CA TYR A 255 13.80 1.16 2.79
C TYR A 255 14.12 -0.14 2.02
N THR A 256 14.43 -0.06 0.73
CA THR A 256 14.73 -1.25 -0.08
C THR A 256 16.03 -1.96 0.31
N ALA A 257 16.91 -1.29 1.05
CA ALA A 257 18.17 -1.87 1.52
C ALA A 257 18.01 -2.63 2.85
N PHE A 258 16.86 -2.54 3.52
CA PHE A 258 16.59 -3.34 4.71
C PHE A 258 16.33 -4.80 4.34
N PRO A 259 16.89 -5.77 5.10
CA PRO A 259 16.56 -7.17 4.91
C PRO A 259 15.07 -7.40 5.25
N LEU A 260 14.36 -8.05 4.32
CA LEU A 260 12.98 -8.52 4.45
C LEU A 260 12.94 -10.01 4.79
#